data_AF-V2XBD2-F1
#
_entry.id   AF-V2XBD2-F1
#
_cell.length_a   1.000
_cell.length_b   1.000
_cell.length_c   1.000
_cell.angle_alpha   90.00
_cell.angle_beta   90.00
_cell.angle_gamma   90.00
#
_symmetry.space_group_name_H-M   'P 1'
#
loop_
_entity.id
_entity.type
_entity.pdbx_description
1 polymer ?
#
loop_
_entity_poly.entity_id
_entity_poly.type
_entity_poly.pdbx_seq_one_letter_code
_entity_poly.pdbx_strand_id
1 'polypeptide(L)'
;MASAQPARRSTSSRRLLSETQAVTRSIGKGSDPSSKNKGKSTAKIIDVIEISSDEDEPVVPLKRKKEVFVEGQRDLERQLKKLKEENEGLKKKQLESDKEIERFKQELRLKQANSTSATLPISDLEDHISCEICTLKLWTPYILPDCGHTFCQSCLQDWFNTTHNQHFAQPQNDPYAHLPAHVRLMVQQDPGLANYVAVQLPPPPRPPVQYTCPTCRTDVRHRPVEDFVLKAVVRTVAQAQGESSPKKAPVTKGRGRVPPVPEDPWGKFFPRT
;
A
#
# COMPACT_ATOMS: atom_id res chain seq x y z
N MET A 1 -13.16 -50.67 -12.77
CA MET A 1 -12.38 -49.90 -13.76
C MET A 1 -12.00 -48.58 -13.11
N ALA A 2 -10.82 -48.55 -12.49
CA ALA A 2 -10.30 -47.43 -11.73
C ALA A 2 -9.31 -46.67 -12.61
N SER A 3 -9.62 -45.42 -12.94
CA SER A 3 -8.69 -44.51 -13.64
C SER A 3 -8.11 -43.53 -12.64
N ALA A 4 -6.93 -43.88 -12.13
CA ALA A 4 -6.04 -42.97 -11.44
C ALA A 4 -5.29 -42.12 -12.48
N GLN A 5 -5.20 -40.80 -12.25
CA GLN A 5 -4.27 -39.93 -12.95
C GLN A 5 -3.38 -39.16 -11.95
N PRO A 6 -2.13 -38.83 -12.32
CA PRO A 6 -1.03 -38.75 -11.37
C PRO A 6 -0.69 -37.34 -10.88
N ALA A 7 -0.11 -37.34 -9.67
CA ALA A 7 0.48 -36.21 -8.97
C ALA A 7 1.59 -35.49 -9.78
N ARG A 8 1.54 -34.17 -9.82
CA ARG A 8 2.64 -33.32 -10.33
C ARG A 8 3.58 -32.97 -9.18
N ARG A 9 4.80 -33.50 -9.25
CA ARG A 9 5.90 -33.21 -8.33
C ARG A 9 6.60 -31.89 -8.68
N SER A 10 6.97 -31.22 -7.59
CA SER A 10 7.92 -30.12 -7.44
C SER A 10 9.26 -30.34 -8.14
N THR A 11 9.75 -29.32 -8.83
CA THR A 11 11.17 -29.20 -9.20
C THR A 11 11.79 -28.02 -8.45
N SER A 12 12.64 -28.38 -7.51
CA SER A 12 13.56 -27.52 -6.79
C SER A 12 14.76 -27.23 -7.69
N SER A 13 15.12 -25.97 -7.88
CA SER A 13 16.35 -25.59 -8.57
C SER A 13 17.08 -24.51 -7.78
N ARG A 14 18.11 -24.95 -7.06
CA ARG A 14 19.11 -24.10 -6.37
C ARG A 14 19.95 -23.38 -7.42
N ARG A 15 20.02 -22.06 -7.34
CA ARG A 15 21.18 -21.29 -7.82
C ARG A 15 21.63 -20.33 -6.71
N LEU A 16 22.78 -20.67 -6.15
CA LEU A 16 23.63 -19.79 -5.35
C LEU A 16 24.40 -18.90 -6.33
N LEU A 17 24.22 -17.58 -6.25
CA LEU A 17 25.26 -16.61 -6.57
C LEU A 17 25.07 -15.38 -5.68
N SER A 18 26.07 -15.16 -4.85
CA SER A 18 26.37 -13.91 -4.15
C SER A 18 26.76 -12.83 -5.16
N GLU A 19 26.30 -11.60 -4.97
CA GLU A 19 27.11 -10.41 -5.22
C GLU A 19 26.44 -9.15 -4.67
N THR A 20 27.30 -8.30 -4.12
CA THR A 20 27.03 -7.13 -3.29
C THR A 20 26.82 -5.87 -4.12
N GLN A 21 25.80 -5.09 -3.72
CA GLN A 21 25.69 -3.62 -3.71
C GLN A 21 25.89 -2.81 -5.00
N ALA A 22 24.86 -2.03 -5.37
CA ALA A 22 24.89 -0.56 -5.31
C ALA A 22 23.55 0.01 -5.82
N VAL A 23 22.78 0.68 -4.94
CA VAL A 23 21.74 1.63 -5.37
C VAL A 23 21.96 2.93 -4.61
N THR A 24 22.47 3.91 -5.35
CA THR A 24 22.47 5.31 -5.03
C THR A 24 21.06 5.87 -5.25
N ARG A 25 20.52 6.60 -4.26
CA ARG A 25 19.37 7.50 -4.45
C ARG A 25 19.48 8.75 -3.58
N SER A 26 19.83 9.84 -4.25
CA SER A 26 19.04 11.08 -4.38
C SER A 26 18.35 11.68 -3.14
N ILE A 27 18.81 12.87 -2.72
CA ILE A 27 17.91 13.96 -2.28
C ILE A 27 18.42 15.28 -2.90
N GLY A 28 17.52 16.00 -3.55
CA GLY A 28 17.75 17.31 -4.15
C GLY A 28 17.07 18.45 -3.39
N LYS A 29 17.70 19.62 -3.53
CA LYS A 29 17.16 20.99 -3.75
C LYS A 29 16.21 21.67 -2.75
N GLY A 30 16.68 22.87 -2.34
CA GLY A 30 15.92 24.11 -2.06
C GLY A 30 16.94 25.17 -1.59
N SER A 31 17.41 26.12 -2.41
CA SER A 31 16.81 27.33 -3.01
C SER A 31 17.28 28.63 -2.31
N ASP A 32 18.25 29.31 -2.96
CA ASP A 32 18.55 30.76 -3.18
C ASP A 32 17.78 31.87 -2.42
N PRO A 33 18.27 33.16 -2.29
CA PRO A 33 19.04 33.87 -3.34
C PRO A 33 20.05 35.00 -2.96
N SER A 34 20.81 35.40 -3.99
CA SER A 34 21.21 36.79 -4.34
C SER A 34 22.39 37.48 -3.64
N SER A 35 23.47 37.76 -4.38
CA SER A 35 23.69 39.09 -5.00
C SER A 35 25.03 39.23 -5.77
N LYS A 36 24.89 39.31 -7.10
CA LYS A 36 25.50 40.24 -8.08
C LYS A 36 27.02 40.29 -8.37
N ASN A 37 27.28 39.98 -9.66
CA ASN A 37 28.12 40.67 -10.66
C ASN A 37 29.66 40.54 -10.54
N LYS A 38 30.43 40.34 -11.63
CA LYS A 38 30.28 40.87 -13.00
C LYS A 38 31.27 40.18 -13.98
N GLY A 39 30.80 39.77 -15.17
CA GLY A 39 31.50 39.60 -16.48
C GLY A 39 32.81 38.77 -16.58
N LYS A 40 33.29 38.29 -17.73
CA LYS A 40 32.82 38.20 -19.12
C LYS A 40 33.85 37.28 -19.84
N SER A 41 33.41 36.65 -20.93
CA SER A 41 34.17 36.11 -22.09
C SER A 41 35.07 34.87 -21.97
N THR A 42 34.56 33.76 -22.53
CA THR A 42 35.10 33.00 -23.69
C THR A 42 36.60 33.03 -24.01
N ALA A 43 37.24 31.85 -24.08
CA ALA A 43 37.65 31.16 -25.32
C ALA A 43 38.99 30.40 -25.21
N LYS A 44 38.96 29.17 -25.75
CA LYS A 44 39.97 28.44 -26.54
C LYS A 44 41.31 28.01 -25.90
N ILE A 45 41.54 26.71 -26.11
CA ILE A 45 42.79 25.96 -26.01
C ILE A 45 43.61 26.23 -27.29
N ILE A 46 44.94 26.15 -27.13
CA ILE A 46 46.03 26.09 -28.12
C ILE A 46 46.56 27.45 -28.59
N ASP A 47 47.73 27.81 -28.07
CA ASP A 47 48.84 28.26 -28.91
C ASP A 47 50.15 27.74 -28.32
N VAL A 48 50.81 26.88 -29.11
CA VAL A 48 52.22 26.53 -28.97
C VAL A 48 53.00 27.74 -29.45
N ILE A 49 53.73 28.40 -28.55
CA ILE A 49 54.71 29.43 -28.93
C ILE A 49 56.09 28.79 -28.82
N GLU A 50 56.53 28.20 -29.92
CA GLU A 50 57.94 28.16 -30.29
C GLU A 50 58.27 29.52 -30.89
N ILE A 51 59.06 30.34 -30.18
CA ILE A 51 59.79 31.45 -30.79
C ILE A 51 61.22 31.42 -30.26
N SER A 52 62.09 30.93 -31.15
CA SER A 52 63.36 31.53 -31.59
C SER A 52 64.06 32.50 -30.63
N SER A 53 65.32 32.14 -30.35
CA SER A 53 66.48 33.03 -30.19
C SER A 53 66.34 34.38 -30.92
N ASP A 54 66.52 35.51 -30.22
CA ASP A 54 67.42 36.62 -30.61
C ASP A 54 67.50 37.69 -29.50
N GLU A 55 68.58 38.47 -29.54
CA GLU A 55 69.12 39.31 -28.48
C GLU A 55 68.42 40.69 -28.35
N ASP A 56 68.28 41.18 -27.11
CA ASP A 56 68.56 42.57 -26.67
C ASP A 56 67.89 42.86 -25.31
N GLU A 57 68.68 42.77 -24.25
CA GLU A 57 68.31 43.20 -22.90
C GLU A 57 68.32 44.73 -22.77
N PRO A 58 67.26 45.33 -22.21
CA PRO A 58 67.43 46.36 -21.20
C PRO A 58 67.62 45.67 -19.84
N VAL A 59 68.88 45.64 -19.38
CA VAL A 59 69.34 45.07 -18.11
C VAL A 59 68.52 45.61 -16.94
N VAL A 60 67.49 44.86 -16.53
CA VAL A 60 66.80 45.07 -15.25
C VAL A 60 67.55 44.25 -14.19
N PRO A 61 68.00 44.83 -13.06
CA PRO A 61 68.98 44.19 -12.18
C PRO A 61 68.63 42.76 -11.75
N LEU A 62 69.43 41.79 -12.22
CA LEU A 62 69.37 40.34 -11.95
C LEU A 62 69.32 39.94 -10.46
N LYS A 63 69.66 40.86 -9.55
CA LYS A 63 69.57 40.64 -8.10
C LYS A 63 68.12 40.52 -7.60
N ARG A 64 67.18 41.27 -8.18
CA ARG A 64 65.77 41.27 -7.73
C ARG A 64 65.00 39.99 -8.09
N LYS A 65 65.37 39.26 -9.16
CA LYS A 65 64.70 38.00 -9.56
C LYS A 65 65.08 36.80 -8.69
N LYS A 66 66.33 36.72 -8.21
CA LYS A 66 66.80 35.64 -7.33
C LYS A 66 66.18 35.71 -5.93
N GLU A 67 66.02 36.91 -5.38
CA GLU A 67 65.40 37.10 -4.05
C GLU A 67 63.92 36.70 -4.06
N VAL A 68 63.16 37.09 -5.10
CA VAL A 68 61.75 36.72 -5.27
C VAL A 68 61.56 35.20 -5.46
N PHE A 69 62.47 34.51 -6.15
CA PHE A 69 62.41 33.06 -6.36
C PHE A 69 62.71 32.27 -5.09
N VAL A 70 63.67 32.72 -4.28
CA VAL A 70 64.03 32.12 -2.99
C VAL A 70 62.91 32.33 -1.96
N GLU A 71 62.27 33.50 -1.96
CA GLU A 71 61.11 33.78 -1.11
C GLU A 71 59.89 32.92 -1.48
N GLY A 72 59.59 32.78 -2.78
CA GLY A 72 58.56 31.88 -3.28
C GLY A 72 58.80 30.40 -2.94
N GLN A 73 60.06 29.96 -2.93
CA GLN A 73 60.43 28.60 -2.54
C GLN A 73 60.17 28.35 -1.04
N ARG A 74 60.50 29.32 -0.17
CA ARG A 74 60.18 29.24 1.26
C ARG A 74 58.66 29.28 1.52
N ASP A 75 57.91 30.05 0.74
CA ASP A 75 56.45 30.10 0.82
C ASP A 75 55.80 28.78 0.40
N LEU A 76 56.31 28.15 -0.65
CA LEU A 76 55.85 26.83 -1.10
C LEU A 76 56.15 25.74 -0.06
N GLU A 77 57.33 25.77 0.57
CA GLU A 77 57.70 24.88 1.67
C GLU A 77 56.78 25.07 2.89
N ARG A 78 56.43 26.33 3.24
CA ARG A 78 55.45 26.64 4.29
C ARG A 78 54.07 26.09 3.95
N GLN A 79 53.61 26.25 2.70
CA GLN A 79 52.33 25.71 2.26
C GLN A 79 52.29 24.18 2.28
N LEU A 80 53.35 23.51 1.83
CA LEU A 80 53.48 22.05 1.90
C LEU A 80 53.44 21.54 3.34
N LYS A 81 54.09 22.22 4.27
CA LYS A 81 54.04 21.88 5.69
C LYS A 81 52.61 22.01 6.23
N LYS A 82 51.95 23.14 5.95
CA LYS A 82 50.55 23.38 6.37
C LYS A 82 49.58 22.33 5.78
N LEU A 83 49.72 22.01 4.50
CA LEU A 83 48.93 20.98 3.80
C LEU A 83 49.16 19.57 4.38
N LYS A 84 50.39 19.25 4.81
CA LYS A 84 50.68 17.97 5.48
C LYS A 84 49.99 17.89 6.83
N GLU A 85 50.11 18.95 7.65
CA GLU A 85 49.45 19.03 8.96
C GLU A 85 47.91 18.96 8.83
N GLU A 86 47.32 19.64 7.83
CA GLU A 86 45.89 19.58 7.55
C GLU A 86 45.45 18.19 7.10
N ASN A 87 46.21 17.53 6.23
CA ASN A 87 45.92 16.15 5.80
C ASN A 87 46.00 15.14 6.95
N GLU A 88 46.95 15.30 7.86
CA GLU A 88 47.05 14.47 9.07
C GLU A 88 45.84 14.70 9.99
N GLY A 89 45.43 15.96 10.17
CA GLY A 89 44.23 16.33 10.91
C GLY A 89 42.95 15.74 10.30
N LEU A 90 42.81 15.81 8.97
CA LEU A 90 41.69 15.22 8.24
C LEU A 90 41.70 13.69 8.35
N LYS A 91 42.85 13.04 8.24
CA LYS A 91 42.97 11.58 8.44
C LYS A 91 42.53 11.14 9.83
N LYS A 92 42.88 11.91 10.87
CA LYS A 92 42.48 11.60 12.25
C LYS A 92 40.95 11.73 12.42
N LYS A 93 40.35 12.79 11.87
CA LYS A 93 38.89 12.98 11.88
C LYS A 93 38.17 11.89 11.09
N GLN A 94 38.70 11.49 9.93
CA GLN A 94 38.16 10.40 9.13
C GLN A 94 38.16 9.09 9.94
N LEU A 95 39.27 8.77 10.59
CA LEU A 95 39.38 7.58 11.43
C LEU A 95 38.40 7.59 12.63
N GLU A 96 38.15 8.77 13.21
CA GLU A 96 37.20 8.93 14.30
C GLU A 96 35.75 8.73 13.82
N SER A 97 35.37 9.37 12.70
CA SER A 97 34.07 9.16 12.05
C SER A 97 33.86 7.70 11.63
N ASP A 98 34.89 7.04 11.09
CA ASP A 98 34.80 5.65 10.65
C ASP A 98 34.56 4.70 11.84
N LYS A 99 35.22 4.96 12.98
CA LYS A 99 34.97 4.22 14.23
C LYS A 99 33.55 4.44 14.76
N GLU A 100 33.04 5.66 14.66
CA GLU A 100 31.68 5.99 15.08
C GLU A 100 30.63 5.33 14.17
N ILE A 101 30.85 5.31 12.86
CA ILE A 101 30.01 4.59 11.89
C ILE A 101 29.99 3.10 12.20
N GLU A 102 31.14 2.48 12.48
CA GLU A 102 31.18 1.06 12.81
C GLU A 102 30.47 0.75 14.14
N ARG A 103 30.59 1.65 15.13
CA ARG A 103 29.82 1.54 16.38
C ARG A 103 28.32 1.58 16.12
N PHE A 104 27.83 2.56 15.34
CA PHE A 104 26.41 2.65 15.00
C PHE A 104 25.91 1.47 14.17
N LYS A 105 26.70 0.97 13.21
CA LYS A 105 26.38 -0.23 12.45
C LYS A 105 26.27 -1.47 13.34
N GLN A 106 27.17 -1.63 14.30
CA GLN A 106 27.13 -2.75 15.24
C GLN A 106 25.91 -2.66 16.15
N GLU A 107 25.57 -1.46 16.63
CA GLU A 107 24.36 -1.23 17.42
C GLU A 107 23.08 -1.55 16.63
N LEU A 108 23.01 -1.14 15.36
CA LEU A 108 21.89 -1.48 14.47
C LEU A 108 21.79 -2.99 14.23
N ARG A 109 22.92 -3.69 14.03
CA ARG A 109 22.93 -5.15 13.90
C ARG A 109 22.42 -5.84 15.15
N LEU A 110 22.81 -5.38 16.33
CA LEU A 110 22.32 -5.93 17.60
C LEU A 110 20.82 -5.66 17.78
N LYS A 111 20.36 -4.46 17.43
CA LYS A 111 18.92 -4.11 17.44
C LYS A 111 18.12 -4.97 16.45
N GLN A 112 18.66 -5.25 15.26
CA GLN A 112 18.05 -6.13 14.27
C GLN A 112 18.07 -7.62 14.67
N ALA A 113 19.16 -8.08 15.31
CA ALA A 113 19.28 -9.46 15.78
C ALA A 113 18.41 -9.73 17.01
N ASN A 114 18.26 -8.75 17.91
CA ASN A 114 17.36 -8.85 19.07
C ASN A 114 15.89 -8.67 18.68
N SER A 115 15.59 -8.08 17.53
CA SER A 115 14.28 -8.24 16.89
C SER A 115 14.19 -9.61 16.20
N THR A 116 14.20 -10.69 17.00
CA THR A 116 13.82 -12.05 16.55
C THR A 116 12.31 -12.18 16.28
N SER A 117 11.62 -11.06 16.05
CA SER A 117 10.27 -11.05 15.50
C SER A 117 10.38 -11.51 14.07
N ALA A 118 9.84 -12.70 13.76
CA ALA A 118 9.64 -13.12 12.39
C ALA A 118 9.02 -11.96 11.60
N THR A 119 9.76 -11.42 10.63
CA THR A 119 9.24 -10.38 9.74
C THR A 119 8.30 -11.06 8.76
N LEU A 120 7.00 -11.01 9.02
CA LEU A 120 5.98 -11.40 8.06
C LEU A 120 5.87 -10.27 7.03
N PRO A 121 6.18 -10.51 5.74
CA PRO A 121 6.02 -9.48 4.73
C PRO A 121 4.53 -9.20 4.57
N ILE A 122 4.19 -7.91 4.49
CA ILE A 122 2.79 -7.44 4.42
C ILE A 122 2.05 -8.05 3.22
N SER A 123 2.77 -8.38 2.14
CA SER A 123 2.23 -9.07 0.96
C SER A 123 1.54 -10.40 1.31
N ASP A 124 2.08 -11.15 2.28
CA ASP A 124 1.56 -12.48 2.62
C ASP A 124 0.23 -12.38 3.38
N LEU A 125 -0.03 -11.23 3.99
CA LEU A 125 -1.27 -10.95 4.72
C LEU A 125 -2.39 -10.47 3.79
N GLU A 126 -2.08 -9.99 2.59
CA GLU A 126 -3.04 -9.41 1.64
C GLU A 126 -4.13 -10.43 1.27
N ASP A 127 -3.77 -11.68 1.00
CA ASP A 127 -4.71 -12.75 0.66
C ASP A 127 -5.67 -13.08 1.82
N HIS A 128 -5.21 -12.92 3.06
CA HIS A 128 -5.97 -13.24 4.27
C HIS A 128 -6.93 -12.12 4.70
N ILE A 129 -6.73 -10.90 4.18
CA ILE A 129 -7.58 -9.73 4.47
C ILE A 129 -8.44 -9.33 3.26
N SER A 130 -8.42 -10.14 2.21
CA SER A 130 -9.18 -9.92 0.98
C SER A 130 -10.46 -10.74 0.97
N CYS A 131 -11.51 -10.18 0.38
CA CYS A 131 -12.80 -10.84 0.24
C CYS A 131 -12.77 -11.86 -0.91
N GLU A 132 -13.21 -13.09 -0.69
CA GLU A 132 -13.24 -14.12 -1.74
C GLU A 132 -14.25 -13.84 -2.87
N ILE A 133 -15.21 -12.92 -2.68
CA ILE A 133 -16.19 -12.55 -3.70
C ILE A 133 -15.65 -11.42 -4.60
N CYS A 134 -15.21 -10.31 -4.01
CA CYS A 134 -14.80 -9.12 -4.78
C CYS A 134 -13.29 -8.97 -4.92
N THR A 135 -12.50 -9.82 -4.26
CA THR A 135 -11.03 -9.81 -4.22
C THR A 135 -10.42 -8.47 -3.75
N LEU A 136 -11.20 -7.66 -3.04
CA LEU A 136 -10.77 -6.40 -2.41
C LEU A 136 -10.60 -6.59 -0.90
N LYS A 137 -9.83 -5.70 -0.27
CA LYS A 137 -9.69 -5.62 1.19
C LYS A 137 -11.03 -5.56 1.92
N LEU A 138 -11.13 -6.33 3.00
CA LEU A 138 -12.31 -6.45 3.85
C LEU A 138 -12.49 -5.23 4.78
N TRP A 139 -12.93 -4.09 4.24
CA TRP A 139 -13.15 -2.85 5.03
C TRP A 139 -14.29 -2.96 6.06
N THR A 140 -15.30 -3.77 5.76
CA THR A 140 -16.42 -4.11 6.63
C THR A 140 -16.63 -5.63 6.58
N PRO A 141 -15.76 -6.40 7.27
CA PRO A 141 -15.81 -7.86 7.27
C PRO A 141 -16.97 -8.37 8.12
N TYR A 142 -17.70 -9.35 7.59
CA TYR A 142 -18.74 -10.08 8.30
C TYR A 142 -18.47 -11.58 8.20
N ILE A 143 -18.42 -12.25 9.35
CA ILE A 143 -18.26 -13.70 9.49
C ILE A 143 -19.63 -14.36 9.40
N LEU A 144 -19.70 -15.48 8.68
CA LEU A 144 -20.82 -16.43 8.75
C LEU A 144 -20.63 -17.36 9.96
N PRO A 145 -21.46 -17.30 11.02
CA PRO A 145 -21.23 -18.06 12.25
C PRO A 145 -21.24 -19.58 12.05
N ASP A 146 -21.98 -20.07 11.06
CA ASP A 146 -22.15 -21.50 10.78
C ASP A 146 -20.90 -22.15 10.18
N CYS A 147 -19.97 -21.38 9.58
CA CYS A 147 -18.78 -21.94 8.92
C CYS A 147 -17.49 -21.11 9.06
N GLY A 148 -17.55 -19.90 9.61
CA GLY A 148 -16.38 -19.04 9.86
C GLY A 148 -15.87 -18.23 8.66
N HIS A 149 -16.38 -18.45 7.44
CA HIS A 149 -15.93 -17.69 6.27
C HIS A 149 -16.35 -16.21 6.38
N THR A 150 -15.48 -15.32 5.89
CA THR A 150 -15.61 -13.88 6.07
C THR A 150 -15.65 -13.15 4.74
N PHE A 151 -16.56 -12.18 4.63
CA PHE A 151 -16.78 -11.43 3.39
C PHE A 151 -17.12 -9.97 3.68
N CYS A 152 -17.11 -9.12 2.66
CA CYS A 152 -17.65 -7.77 2.76
C CYS A 152 -19.16 -7.82 3.06
N GLN A 153 -19.64 -6.88 3.88
CA GLN A 153 -21.06 -6.65 4.12
C GLN A 153 -21.88 -6.63 2.81
N SER A 154 -21.45 -5.81 1.84
CA SER A 154 -22.15 -5.66 0.55
C SER A 154 -22.17 -6.96 -0.25
N CYS A 155 -21.05 -7.68 -0.31
CA CYS A 155 -20.96 -8.94 -1.04
C CYS A 155 -21.90 -10.02 -0.48
N LEU A 156 -22.03 -10.12 0.84
CA LEU A 156 -23.02 -11.03 1.45
C LEU A 156 -24.45 -10.57 1.19
N GLN A 157 -24.72 -9.27 1.25
CA GLN A 157 -26.04 -8.74 0.92
C GLN A 157 -26.43 -9.08 -0.51
N ASP A 158 -25.53 -8.90 -1.48
CA ASP A 158 -25.77 -9.20 -2.89
C ASP A 158 -25.99 -10.71 -3.13
N TRP A 159 -25.19 -11.54 -2.47
CA TRP A 159 -25.32 -12.99 -2.52
C TRP A 159 -26.68 -13.47 -1.98
N PHE A 160 -27.08 -13.00 -0.79
CA PHE A 160 -28.37 -13.34 -0.21
C PHE A 160 -29.54 -12.72 -0.97
N ASN A 161 -29.40 -11.51 -1.51
CA ASN A 161 -30.40 -10.90 -2.39
C ASN A 161 -30.64 -11.76 -3.64
N THR A 162 -29.57 -12.21 -4.27
CA THR A 162 -29.66 -13.06 -5.46
C THR A 162 -30.40 -14.35 -5.13
N THR A 163 -30.03 -15.01 -4.03
CA THR A 163 -30.68 -16.25 -3.55
C THR A 163 -32.16 -16.02 -3.23
N HIS A 164 -32.47 -14.93 -2.52
CA HIS A 164 -33.83 -14.54 -2.17
C HIS A 164 -34.68 -14.30 -3.42
N ASN A 165 -34.20 -13.48 -4.36
CA ASN A 165 -34.93 -13.15 -5.58
C ASN A 165 -35.15 -14.38 -6.47
N GLN A 166 -34.15 -15.26 -6.59
CA GLN A 166 -34.29 -16.52 -7.32
C GLN A 166 -35.33 -17.44 -6.69
N HIS A 167 -35.37 -17.53 -5.36
CA HIS A 167 -36.37 -18.33 -4.66
C HIS A 167 -37.78 -17.84 -4.98
N PHE A 168 -38.05 -16.53 -4.87
CA PHE A 168 -39.38 -15.97 -5.12
C PHE A 168 -39.77 -15.83 -6.59
N ALA A 169 -38.81 -15.93 -7.52
CA ALA A 169 -39.09 -15.99 -8.96
C ALA A 169 -39.67 -17.36 -9.39
N GLN A 170 -39.52 -18.41 -8.57
CA GLN A 170 -40.06 -19.73 -8.90
C GLN A 170 -41.59 -19.75 -8.68
N PRO A 171 -42.39 -20.25 -9.64
CA PRO A 171 -43.85 -20.28 -9.52
C PRO A 171 -44.37 -21.01 -8.28
N GLN A 172 -43.68 -22.06 -7.84
CA GLN A 172 -44.01 -22.80 -6.61
C GLN A 172 -43.83 -22.00 -5.31
N ASN A 173 -43.02 -20.94 -5.34
CA ASN A 173 -42.74 -20.08 -4.20
C ASN A 173 -43.39 -18.70 -4.34
N ASP A 174 -44.11 -18.43 -5.43
CA ASP A 174 -44.84 -17.19 -5.62
C ASP A 174 -45.98 -17.11 -4.56
N PRO A 175 -45.94 -16.13 -3.63
CA PRO A 175 -46.95 -15.99 -2.59
C PRO A 175 -48.37 -15.84 -3.14
N TYR A 176 -48.51 -15.36 -4.37
CA TYR A 176 -49.78 -15.10 -5.01
C TYR A 176 -50.14 -16.15 -6.06
N ALA A 177 -49.40 -17.26 -6.17
CA ALA A 177 -49.65 -18.31 -7.15
C ALA A 177 -51.08 -18.89 -7.09
N HIS A 178 -51.66 -18.92 -5.89
CA HIS A 178 -53.00 -19.43 -5.62
C HIS A 178 -54.13 -18.47 -6.04
N LEU A 179 -53.81 -17.21 -6.34
CA LEU A 179 -54.79 -16.21 -6.70
C LEU A 179 -55.09 -16.23 -8.21
N PRO A 180 -56.31 -15.86 -8.63
CA PRO A 180 -56.62 -15.66 -10.04
C PRO A 180 -55.67 -14.65 -10.70
N ALA A 181 -55.34 -14.87 -11.97
CA ALA A 181 -54.34 -14.07 -12.69
C ALA A 181 -54.60 -12.55 -12.66
N HIS A 182 -55.88 -12.14 -12.72
CA HIS A 182 -56.25 -10.72 -12.65
C HIS A 182 -55.91 -10.09 -11.28
N VAL A 183 -56.14 -10.83 -10.18
CA VAL A 183 -55.81 -10.37 -8.82
C VAL A 183 -54.28 -10.27 -8.66
N ARG A 184 -53.53 -11.25 -9.19
CA ARG A 184 -52.06 -11.22 -9.17
C ARG A 184 -51.51 -9.98 -9.87
N LEU A 185 -52.09 -9.60 -11.01
CA LEU A 185 -51.69 -8.40 -11.74
C LEU A 185 -52.00 -7.12 -10.94
N MET A 186 -53.16 -7.04 -10.29
CA MET A 186 -53.51 -5.89 -9.44
C MET A 186 -52.56 -5.76 -8.24
N VAL A 187 -52.20 -6.88 -7.60
CA VAL A 187 -51.26 -6.92 -6.48
C VAL A 187 -49.85 -6.46 -6.88
N GLN A 188 -49.41 -6.76 -8.10
CA GLN A 188 -48.11 -6.28 -8.62
C GLN A 188 -48.10 -4.76 -8.86
N GLN A 189 -49.25 -4.16 -9.15
CA GLN A 189 -49.37 -2.73 -9.46
C GLN A 189 -49.58 -1.86 -8.22
N ASP A 190 -50.14 -2.41 -7.14
CA ASP A 190 -50.46 -1.68 -5.90
C ASP A 190 -49.88 -2.39 -4.65
N PRO A 191 -48.77 -1.88 -4.08
CA PRO A 191 -48.20 -2.40 -2.83
C PRO A 191 -49.16 -2.36 -1.63
N GLY A 192 -50.12 -1.42 -1.61
CA GLY A 192 -51.13 -1.35 -0.55
C GLY A 192 -52.10 -2.53 -0.62
N LEU A 193 -52.52 -2.89 -1.83
CA LEU A 193 -53.34 -4.06 -2.09
C LEU A 193 -52.62 -5.37 -1.74
N ALA A 194 -51.30 -5.46 -1.99
CA ALA A 194 -50.50 -6.62 -1.62
C ALA A 194 -50.60 -6.93 -0.11
N ASN A 195 -50.50 -5.90 0.74
CA ASN A 195 -50.66 -6.06 2.19
C ASN A 195 -52.09 -6.48 2.57
N TYR A 196 -53.10 -5.88 1.96
CA TYR A 196 -54.50 -6.24 2.21
C TYR A 196 -54.77 -7.72 1.87
N VAL A 197 -54.31 -8.16 0.69
CA VAL A 197 -54.43 -9.54 0.23
C VAL A 197 -53.69 -10.49 1.17
N ALA A 198 -52.47 -10.17 1.59
CA ALA A 198 -51.70 -11.00 2.51
C ALA A 198 -52.37 -11.18 3.89
N VAL A 199 -53.14 -10.19 4.36
CA VAL A 199 -53.88 -10.26 5.64
C VAL A 199 -55.18 -11.05 5.51
N GLN A 200 -55.95 -10.81 4.44
CA GLN A 200 -57.27 -11.43 4.25
C GLN A 200 -57.19 -12.86 3.70
N LEU A 201 -56.16 -13.13 2.89
CA LEU A 201 -55.89 -14.40 2.23
C LEU A 201 -54.43 -14.77 2.50
N PRO A 202 -54.12 -15.25 3.72
CA PRO A 202 -52.75 -15.59 4.07
C PRO A 202 -52.25 -16.66 3.10
N PRO A 203 -51.08 -16.45 2.50
CA PRO A 203 -50.61 -17.37 1.47
C PRO A 203 -50.21 -18.71 2.12
N PRO A 204 -50.25 -19.81 1.35
CA PRO A 204 -49.97 -21.14 1.89
C PRO A 204 -48.55 -21.20 2.50
N PRO A 205 -48.30 -22.13 3.45
CA PRO A 205 -46.97 -22.35 4.01
C PRO A 205 -45.98 -22.63 2.89
N ARG A 206 -44.90 -21.84 2.83
CA ARG A 206 -43.84 -22.02 1.83
C ARG A 206 -42.57 -22.52 2.50
N PRO A 207 -41.74 -23.29 1.79
CA PRO A 207 -40.42 -23.63 2.28
C PRO A 207 -39.63 -22.33 2.52
N PRO A 208 -38.89 -22.20 3.63
CA PRO A 208 -38.07 -21.03 3.87
C PRO A 208 -36.94 -20.92 2.83
N VAL A 209 -36.51 -19.69 2.56
CA VAL A 209 -35.31 -19.46 1.74
C VAL A 209 -34.11 -20.04 2.48
N GLN A 210 -33.33 -20.87 1.79
CA GLN A 210 -32.08 -21.43 2.31
C GLN A 210 -30.92 -20.61 1.76
N TYR A 211 -30.20 -19.95 2.67
CA TYR A 211 -28.98 -19.22 2.33
C TYR A 211 -27.76 -20.11 2.55
N THR A 212 -26.76 -20.00 1.68
CA THR A 212 -25.54 -20.80 1.77
C THR A 212 -24.30 -19.92 1.75
N CYS A 213 -23.21 -20.39 2.33
CA CYS A 213 -21.91 -19.74 2.22
C CYS A 213 -21.41 -19.75 0.75
N PRO A 214 -20.94 -18.60 0.22
CA PRO A 214 -20.36 -18.51 -1.14
C PRO A 214 -19.18 -19.46 -1.38
N THR A 215 -18.36 -19.71 -0.34
CA THR A 215 -17.14 -20.52 -0.44
C THR A 215 -17.42 -22.00 -0.24
N CYS A 216 -17.93 -22.38 0.94
CA CYS A 216 -18.07 -23.79 1.33
C CYS A 216 -19.48 -24.35 1.18
N ARG A 217 -20.45 -23.52 0.75
CA ARG A 217 -21.88 -23.89 0.57
C ARG A 217 -22.60 -24.39 1.82
N THR A 218 -21.99 -24.27 3.00
CA THR A 218 -22.66 -24.57 4.28
C THR A 218 -23.90 -23.70 4.43
N ASP A 219 -24.99 -24.28 4.94
CA ASP A 219 -26.21 -23.55 5.26
C ASP A 219 -25.92 -22.44 6.27
N VAL A 220 -26.35 -21.23 5.94
CA VAL A 220 -26.28 -20.07 6.83
C VAL A 220 -27.62 -19.95 7.52
N ARG A 221 -27.66 -20.28 8.80
CA ARG A 221 -28.86 -20.24 9.66
C ARG A 221 -28.85 -19.02 10.57
N HIS A 222 -27.65 -18.53 10.88
CA HIS A 222 -27.45 -17.40 11.78
C HIS A 222 -27.06 -16.13 11.03
N ARG A 223 -27.39 -14.99 11.64
CA ARG A 223 -27.04 -13.67 11.12
C ARG A 223 -25.53 -13.52 11.00
N PRO A 224 -25.02 -12.98 9.88
CA PRO A 224 -23.61 -12.59 9.79
C PRO A 224 -23.25 -11.59 10.87
N VAL A 225 -22.07 -11.75 11.47
CA VAL A 225 -21.56 -10.91 12.56
C VAL A 225 -20.35 -10.12 12.07
N GLU A 226 -20.30 -8.82 12.36
CA GLU A 226 -19.16 -8.00 12.00
C GLU A 226 -17.90 -8.44 12.78
N ASP A 227 -16.80 -8.67 12.06
CA ASP A 227 -15.51 -9.00 12.67
C ASP A 227 -14.69 -7.75 12.95
N PHE A 228 -14.83 -7.20 14.15
CA PHE A 228 -14.08 -6.00 14.54
C PHE A 228 -12.58 -6.22 14.66
N VAL A 229 -12.13 -7.45 14.95
CA VAL A 229 -10.70 -7.77 15.08
C VAL A 229 -10.08 -7.79 13.69
N LEU A 230 -10.66 -8.51 12.74
CA LEU A 230 -10.18 -8.52 11.36
C LEU A 230 -10.25 -7.12 10.74
N LYS A 231 -11.30 -6.34 11.04
CA LYS A 231 -11.40 -4.94 10.62
C LYS A 231 -10.24 -4.08 11.13
N ALA A 232 -9.78 -4.30 12.36
CA ALA A 232 -8.62 -3.60 12.90
C ALA A 232 -7.32 -4.03 12.20
N VAL A 233 -7.17 -5.33 11.91
CA VAL A 233 -6.02 -5.87 11.14
C VAL A 233 -5.99 -5.26 9.73
N VAL A 234 -7.10 -5.29 9.00
CA VAL A 234 -7.23 -4.69 7.65
C VAL A 234 -6.79 -3.22 7.66
N ARG A 235 -7.25 -2.45 8.66
CA ARG A 235 -6.89 -1.02 8.80
C ARG A 235 -5.40 -0.82 9.09
N THR A 236 -4.82 -1.66 9.93
CA THR A 236 -3.39 -1.60 10.28
C THR A 236 -2.53 -1.88 9.05
N VAL A 237 -2.89 -2.91 8.27
CA VAL A 237 -2.20 -3.25 7.02
C VAL A 237 -2.35 -2.14 5.98
N ALA A 238 -3.57 -1.66 5.77
CA ALA A 238 -3.83 -0.58 4.84
C ALA A 238 -3.04 0.68 5.19
N GLN A 239 -2.98 1.05 6.48
CA GLN A 239 -2.19 2.18 6.94
C GLN A 239 -0.70 2.01 6.65
N ALA A 240 -0.14 0.82 6.87
CA ALA A 240 1.25 0.52 6.55
C ALA A 240 1.55 0.59 5.04
N GLN A 241 0.55 0.30 4.20
CA GLN A 241 0.62 0.42 2.74
C GLN A 241 0.27 1.84 2.22
N GLY A 242 -0.15 2.77 3.08
CA GLY A 242 -0.58 4.11 2.68
C GLY A 242 -1.98 4.16 2.04
N GLU A 243 -2.78 3.11 2.19
CA GLU A 243 -4.16 3.02 1.71
C GLU A 243 -5.16 3.58 2.74
N SER A 244 -6.32 4.03 2.27
CA SER A 244 -7.39 4.56 3.12
C SER A 244 -8.74 3.92 2.82
N SER A 245 -9.59 3.82 3.85
CA SER A 245 -10.92 3.21 3.73
C SER A 245 -11.78 3.97 2.71
N PRO A 246 -12.53 3.26 1.85
CA PRO A 246 -13.52 3.88 0.99
C PRO A 246 -14.49 4.75 1.81
N LYS A 247 -14.70 5.98 1.35
CA LYS A 247 -15.72 6.87 1.95
C LYS A 247 -17.10 6.34 1.56
N LYS A 248 -17.94 6.04 2.55
CA LYS A 248 -19.38 5.81 2.28
C LYS A 248 -19.94 7.06 1.62
N ALA A 249 -20.72 6.90 0.55
CA ALA A 249 -21.41 8.01 -0.09
C ALA A 249 -22.24 8.79 0.94
N PRO A 250 -22.24 10.13 0.90
CA PRO A 250 -23.01 10.93 1.85
C PRO A 250 -24.50 10.62 1.68
N VAL A 251 -25.13 10.07 2.73
CA VAL A 251 -26.58 9.95 2.81
C VAL A 251 -27.15 11.36 2.88
N THR A 252 -27.91 11.77 1.88
CA THR A 252 -28.59 13.07 1.82
C THR A 252 -29.55 13.18 3.00
N LYS A 253 -29.14 13.89 4.06
CA LYS A 253 -29.99 14.15 5.23
C LYS A 253 -31.10 15.12 4.82
N GLY A 254 -32.29 14.60 4.51
CA GLY A 254 -33.51 15.39 4.49
C GLY A 254 -33.73 16.02 5.87
N ARG A 255 -33.93 17.33 5.91
CA ARG A 255 -34.18 18.09 7.14
C ARG A 255 -35.46 17.58 7.80
N GLY A 256 -35.37 17.08 9.04
CA GLY A 256 -36.54 16.96 9.93
C GLY A 256 -37.11 15.56 10.23
N ARG A 257 -36.42 14.45 9.93
CA ARG A 257 -36.84 13.13 10.46
C ARG A 257 -36.04 12.71 11.69
N VAL A 258 -36.73 12.01 12.60
CA VAL A 258 -36.20 11.14 13.66
C VAL A 258 -34.88 10.51 13.20
N PRO A 259 -33.85 10.39 14.07
CA PRO A 259 -32.62 9.68 13.72
C PRO A 259 -33.01 8.35 13.05
N PRO A 260 -32.54 8.07 11.82
CA PRO A 260 -32.91 6.83 11.16
C PRO A 260 -32.50 5.70 12.10
N VAL A 261 -33.49 4.89 12.51
CA VAL A 261 -33.23 3.63 13.20
C VAL A 261 -32.18 2.92 12.34
N PRO A 262 -31.05 2.48 12.89
CA PRO A 262 -30.04 1.78 12.11
C PRO A 262 -30.72 0.63 11.39
N GLU A 263 -30.83 0.72 10.06
CA GLU A 263 -31.45 -0.33 9.27
C GLU A 263 -30.65 -1.61 9.52
N ASP A 264 -31.35 -2.63 10.00
CA ASP A 264 -30.77 -3.94 10.25
C ASP A 264 -30.39 -4.55 8.89
N PRO A 265 -29.09 -4.63 8.55
CA PRO A 265 -28.67 -5.03 7.21
C PRO A 265 -29.04 -6.47 6.88
N TRP A 266 -29.39 -7.26 7.89
CA TRP A 266 -29.72 -8.68 7.81
C TRP A 266 -31.20 -8.96 8.07
N GLY A 267 -31.99 -7.95 8.45
CA GLY A 267 -33.38 -8.09 8.90
C GLY A 267 -34.32 -8.75 7.91
N LYS A 268 -34.07 -8.56 6.61
CA LYS A 268 -34.87 -9.16 5.53
C LYS A 268 -34.55 -10.64 5.25
N PHE A 269 -33.38 -11.12 5.68
CA PHE A 269 -32.92 -12.48 5.39
C PHE A 269 -33.07 -13.39 6.60
N PHE A 270 -32.77 -12.86 7.79
CA PHE A 270 -32.76 -13.61 9.03
C PHE A 270 -33.65 -12.90 10.06
N PRO A 271 -34.76 -13.51 10.51
CA PRO A 271 -35.59 -12.93 11.55
C PRO A 271 -34.79 -12.69 12.83
N ARG A 272 -35.23 -11.73 13.65
CA ARG A 272 -34.65 -11.52 14.98
C ARG A 272 -35.03 -12.72 15.84
N THR A 273 -34.03 -13.43 16.35
CA THR A 273 -34.19 -14.49 17.35
C THR A 273 -34.27 -13.87 18.74
#